data_AF-A0A1G7YWP3-F1
#
_entry.id   AF-A0A1G7YWP3-F1
#
_cell.length_a   1.000
_cell.length_b   1.000
_cell.length_c   1.000
_cell.angle_alpha   90.00
_cell.angle_beta   90.00
_cell.angle_gamma   90.00
#
_symmetry.space_group_name_H-M   'P 1'
#
loop_
_entity.id
_entity.type
_entity.pdbx_description
1 polymer ?
#
loop_
_entity_poly.entity_id
_entity_poly.type
_entity_poly.pdbx_seq_one_letter_code
_entity_poly.pdbx_strand_id
1 'polypeptide(L)'
;MDITCYRDPEIKRESRNLPANTYNLAFQLLARCATGYLFVPIRSMQLLAILDRKEFVFIDSERKCWVDIAWQNFQPQARTELSQPVAYEAVYYRENQIDIMLRLQREFPSALRLLASKQMPKTPAQVIKFPAVYDQ
;
A
#
# COMPACT_ATOMS: atom_id res chain seq x y z
N MET A 1 13.21 -3.40 13.99
CA MET A 1 13.14 -1.93 13.87
C MET A 1 11.73 -1.56 14.26
N ASP A 2 11.55 -0.98 15.43
CA ASP A 2 10.23 -0.53 15.88
C ASP A 2 10.01 0.89 15.33
N ILE A 3 8.93 1.07 14.58
CA ILE A 3 8.55 2.35 14.01
C ILE A 3 7.24 2.74 14.64
N THR A 4 7.28 3.79 15.46
CA THR A 4 6.09 4.38 16.05
C THR A 4 5.63 5.51 15.14
N CYS A 5 4.44 5.34 14.55
CA CYS A 5 3.74 6.41 13.86
C CYS A 5 2.68 6.98 14.81
N TYR A 6 2.66 8.30 14.96
CA TYR A 6 1.69 9.01 15.80
C TYR A 6 0.48 9.41 14.97
N ARG A 7 -0.68 9.45 15.60
CA ARG A 7 -1.96 9.81 14.97
C ARG A 7 -2.66 10.84 15.81
N ASP A 8 -3.13 11.90 15.18
CA ASP A 8 -4.12 12.80 15.76
C ASP A 8 -5.48 12.07 15.85
N PRO A 9 -6.47 12.59 16.60
CA PRO A 9 -7.83 12.04 16.57
C PRO A 9 -8.40 11.97 15.15
N GLU A 10 -9.18 10.92 14.86
CA GLU A 10 -9.86 10.77 13.57
C GLU A 10 -10.84 11.93 13.35
N ILE A 11 -10.67 12.63 12.22
CA ILE A 11 -11.55 13.73 11.80
C ILE A 11 -12.62 13.23 10.84
N LYS A 12 -12.24 12.34 9.93
CA LYS A 12 -13.13 11.81 8.90
C LYS A 12 -12.71 10.40 8.49
N ARG A 13 -13.71 9.59 8.13
CA ARG A 13 -13.54 8.30 7.46
C ARG A 13 -14.45 8.18 6.26
N GLU A 14 -13.96 7.60 5.19
CA GLU A 14 -14.76 7.31 3.99
C GLU A 14 -14.33 6.00 3.32
N SER A 15 -15.30 5.35 2.67
CA SER A 15 -15.04 4.14 1.88
C SER A 15 -14.53 4.50 0.49
N ARG A 16 -13.49 3.80 0.04
CA ARG A 16 -12.85 4.00 -1.27
C ARG A 16 -12.45 2.67 -1.88
N ASN A 17 -12.14 2.70 -3.17
CA ASN A 17 -11.67 1.54 -3.94
C ASN A 17 -10.25 1.78 -4.45
N LEU A 18 -9.36 0.83 -4.22
CA LEU A 18 -8.00 0.87 -4.73
C LEU A 18 -7.91 -0.04 -5.97
N PRO A 19 -7.38 0.45 -7.10
CA PRO A 19 -7.21 -0.39 -8.28
C PRO A 19 -6.40 -1.66 -7.96
N ALA A 20 -6.84 -2.79 -8.50
CA ALA A 20 -6.31 -4.10 -8.16
C ALA A 20 -4.80 -4.21 -8.45
N ASN A 21 -4.37 -3.67 -9.58
CA ASN A 21 -2.98 -3.55 -10.00
C ASN A 21 -2.13 -2.76 -9.00
N THR A 22 -2.65 -1.69 -8.40
CA THR A 22 -1.94 -0.95 -7.33
C THR A 22 -1.85 -1.77 -6.06
N TYR A 23 -2.98 -2.33 -5.59
CA TYR A 23 -3.03 -3.13 -4.37
C TYR A 23 -2.12 -4.37 -4.46
N ASN A 24 -2.24 -5.12 -5.55
CA ASN A 24 -1.48 -6.34 -5.77
C ASN A 24 0.02 -6.04 -5.86
N LEU A 25 0.43 -4.95 -6.54
CA LEU A 25 1.84 -4.55 -6.59
C LEU A 25 2.38 -4.18 -5.21
N ALA A 26 1.62 -3.42 -4.41
CA ALA A 26 1.99 -3.07 -3.04
C ALA A 26 2.24 -4.32 -2.19
N PHE A 27 1.30 -5.27 -2.21
CA PHE A 27 1.42 -6.52 -1.46
C PHE A 27 2.54 -7.43 -1.98
N GLN A 28 2.79 -7.47 -3.29
CA GLN A 28 3.93 -8.21 -3.86
C GLN A 28 5.27 -7.64 -3.39
N LEU A 29 5.43 -6.32 -3.37
CA LEU A 29 6.64 -5.67 -2.86
C LEU A 29 6.79 -5.89 -1.35
N LEU A 30 5.70 -5.78 -0.60
CA LEU A 30 5.67 -6.02 0.84
C LEU A 30 6.08 -7.47 1.18
N ALA A 31 5.61 -8.45 0.41
CA ALA A 31 5.95 -9.87 0.62
C ALA A 31 7.45 -10.18 0.47
N ARG A 32 8.22 -9.30 -0.21
CA ARG A 32 9.68 -9.42 -0.36
C ARG A 32 10.44 -8.82 0.82
N CYS A 33 9.77 -8.08 1.70
CA CYS A 33 10.40 -7.41 2.84
C CYS A 33 10.43 -8.35 4.06
N ALA A 34 11.64 -8.70 4.53
CA ALA A 34 11.81 -9.57 5.70
C ALA A 34 11.27 -8.95 7.01
N THR A 35 11.21 -7.62 7.09
CA THR A 35 10.72 -6.88 8.26
C THR A 35 9.20 -6.82 8.35
N GLY A 36 8.46 -7.18 7.30
CA GLY A 36 7.01 -7.04 7.24
C GLY A 36 6.50 -5.62 6.99
N TYR A 37 7.40 -4.67 6.70
CA TYR A 37 7.08 -3.28 6.37
C TYR A 37 7.73 -2.86 5.06
N LEU A 38 7.03 -2.06 4.26
CA LEU A 38 7.52 -1.49 3.01
C LEU A 38 7.49 0.04 3.08
N PHE A 39 8.63 0.67 2.79
CA PHE A 39 8.76 2.13 2.71
C PHE A 39 8.72 2.57 1.26
N VAL A 40 7.77 3.43 0.92
CA VAL A 40 7.56 3.93 -0.44
C VAL A 40 7.61 5.45 -0.43
N PRO A 41 8.77 6.06 -0.77
CA PRO A 41 8.89 7.50 -0.88
C PRO A 41 8.10 8.03 -2.09
N ILE A 42 7.14 8.92 -1.84
CA ILE A 42 6.33 9.60 -2.87
C ILE A 42 6.93 11.00 -3.08
N ARG A 43 8.06 11.05 -3.79
CA ARG A 43 8.90 12.27 -3.90
C ARG A 43 8.17 13.47 -4.50
N SER A 44 7.21 13.25 -5.41
CA SER A 44 6.39 14.31 -6.02
C SER A 44 5.46 15.02 -5.03
N MET A 45 5.25 14.44 -3.85
CA MET A 45 4.40 14.98 -2.79
C MET A 45 5.15 15.21 -1.47
N GLN A 46 6.45 14.88 -1.40
CA GLN A 46 7.21 14.87 -0.14
C GLN A 46 6.57 14.02 0.97
N LEU A 47 5.83 12.99 0.58
CA LEU A 47 5.23 12.02 1.50
C LEU A 47 6.05 10.73 1.54
N LEU A 48 6.00 10.05 2.68
CA LEU A 48 6.42 8.67 2.82
C LEU A 48 5.20 7.80 3.09
N ALA A 49 4.98 6.79 2.25
CA ALA A 49 4.02 5.74 2.56
C ALA A 49 4.75 4.60 3.28
N ILE A 50 4.20 4.17 4.41
CA ILE A 50 4.65 2.99 5.16
C ILE A 50 3.53 1.97 5.10
N LEU A 51 3.80 0.82 4.51
CA LEU A 51 2.81 -0.21 4.28
C LEU A 51 3.13 -1.42 5.15
N ASP A 52 2.10 -1.95 5.78
CA ASP A 52 2.12 -3.30 6.33
C ASP A 52 0.93 -4.12 5.79
N ARG A 53 0.66 -5.28 6.41
CA ARG A 53 -0.42 -6.17 5.97
C ARG A 53 -1.82 -5.66 6.35
N LYS A 54 -1.93 -4.72 7.27
CA LYS A 54 -3.18 -4.21 7.86
C LYS A 54 -3.56 -2.85 7.28
N GLU A 55 -2.58 -1.97 7.11
CA GLU A 55 -2.81 -0.58 6.72
C GLU A 55 -1.64 0.00 5.91
N PHE A 56 -1.96 1.03 5.11
CA PHE A 56 -0.99 1.91 4.49
C PHE A 56 -1.12 3.28 5.14
N VAL A 57 -0.05 3.74 5.81
CA VAL A 57 -0.02 5.07 6.43
C VAL A 57 0.80 6.03 5.57
N PHE A 58 0.32 7.25 5.41
CA PHE A 58 0.98 8.31 4.66
C PHE A 58 1.39 9.40 5.65
N ILE A 59 2.70 9.62 5.74
CA ILE A 59 3.30 10.63 6.62
C ILE A 59 3.92 11.73 5.77
N ASP A 60 3.75 12.97 6.22
CA ASP A 60 4.44 14.12 5.64
C ASP A 60 5.89 14.18 6.15
N SER A 61 6.83 14.43 5.24
CA SER A 61 8.24 14.62 5.58
C SER A 61 8.49 15.77 6.57
N GLU A 62 7.60 16.77 6.61
CA GLU A 62 7.71 17.90 7.54
C GLU A 62 7.27 17.51 8.97
N ARG A 63 6.27 16.63 9.12
CA ARG A 63 5.72 16.21 10.42
C ARG A 63 6.25 14.85 10.86
N LYS A 64 7.57 14.74 11.05
CA LYS A 64 8.31 13.56 11.57
C LYS A 64 7.43 12.49 12.27
N CYS A 65 7.00 11.48 11.51
CA CYS A 65 6.22 10.30 11.96
C CYS A 65 4.74 10.52 12.33
N TRP A 66 4.13 11.65 11.98
CA TRP A 66 2.69 11.86 12.11
C TRP A 66 1.95 11.40 10.86
N VAL A 67 0.94 10.57 11.06
CA VAL A 67 0.06 10.08 9.99
C VAL A 67 -0.97 11.14 9.66
N ASP A 68 -0.97 11.61 8.42
CA ASP A 68 -1.99 12.51 7.91
C ASP A 68 -3.21 11.74 7.40
N ILE A 69 -2.96 10.64 6.70
CA ILE A 69 -3.97 9.76 6.10
C ILE A 69 -3.56 8.30 6.32
N ALA A 70 -4.51 7.45 6.72
CA ALA A 70 -4.35 6.00 6.73
C ALA A 70 -5.37 5.33 5.81
N TRP A 71 -4.93 4.36 5.03
CA TRP A 71 -5.80 3.43 4.31
C TRP A 71 -5.80 2.11 5.06
N GLN A 72 -6.95 1.71 5.58
CA GLN A 72 -7.09 0.55 6.47
C GLN A 72 -8.30 -0.29 6.07
N ASN A 73 -8.48 -1.43 6.73
CA ASN A 73 -9.63 -2.32 6.54
C ASN A 73 -9.82 -2.74 5.08
N PHE A 74 -8.72 -3.05 4.39
CA PHE A 74 -8.77 -3.58 3.03
C PHE A 74 -9.58 -4.88 2.98
N GLN A 75 -10.44 -5.01 1.98
CA GLN A 75 -11.33 -6.17 1.81
C GLN A 75 -10.99 -6.99 0.55
N PRO A 76 -9.78 -7.55 0.44
CA PRO A 76 -9.37 -8.29 -0.75
C PRO A 76 -10.11 -9.62 -0.92
N GLN A 77 -10.85 -10.09 0.09
CA GLN A 77 -11.66 -11.31 -0.01
C GLN A 77 -13.07 -11.07 -0.53
N ALA A 78 -13.52 -9.80 -0.59
CA ALA A 78 -14.82 -9.46 -1.14
C ALA A 78 -14.85 -9.51 -2.68
N ARG A 79 -13.69 -9.61 -3.33
CA ARG A 79 -13.55 -9.69 -4.79
C ARG A 79 -13.67 -11.14 -5.29
N THR A 80 -14.30 -11.32 -6.44
CA THR A 80 -14.37 -12.60 -7.13
C THR A 80 -13.22 -12.80 -8.13
N GLU A 81 -12.51 -11.72 -8.48
CA GLU A 81 -11.41 -11.74 -9.45
C GLU A 81 -10.21 -10.90 -9.00
N LEU A 82 -9.01 -11.26 -9.47
CA LEU A 82 -7.77 -10.52 -9.17
C LEU A 82 -7.67 -9.14 -9.83
N SER A 83 -8.49 -8.88 -10.86
CA SER A 83 -8.59 -7.62 -11.60
C SER A 83 -9.51 -6.60 -10.92
N GLN A 84 -10.39 -7.05 -10.03
CA GLN A 84 -11.36 -6.21 -9.34
C GLN A 84 -10.70 -5.33 -8.29
N PRO A 85 -11.12 -4.05 -8.18
CA PRO A 85 -10.58 -3.14 -7.18
C PRO A 85 -10.86 -3.65 -5.76
N VAL A 86 -10.02 -3.23 -4.82
CA VAL A 86 -10.13 -3.60 -3.40
C VAL A 86 -10.74 -2.44 -2.63
N ALA A 87 -11.88 -2.69 -1.99
CA ALA A 87 -12.49 -1.73 -1.07
C ALA A 87 -11.61 -1.56 0.18
N TYR A 88 -11.54 -0.32 0.69
CA TYR A 88 -10.82 0.05 1.89
C TYR A 88 -11.43 1.30 2.52
N GLU A 89 -11.02 1.61 3.75
CA GLU A 89 -11.40 2.82 4.45
C GLU A 89 -10.23 3.80 4.46
N ALA A 90 -10.46 5.02 3.98
CA ALA A 90 -9.54 6.13 4.15
C ALA A 90 -9.91 6.92 5.41
N VAL A 91 -8.97 6.98 6.36
CA VAL A 91 -9.08 7.78 7.59
C VAL A 91 -8.19 9.00 7.48
N TYR A 92 -8.74 10.15 7.86
CA TYR A 92 -8.08 11.44 7.85
C TYR A 92 -7.87 11.93 9.28
N TYR A 93 -6.65 12.35 9.58
CA TYR A 93 -6.25 12.89 10.89
C TYR A 93 -5.98 14.39 10.84
N ARG A 94 -6.09 15.01 9.66
CA ARG A 94 -6.03 16.47 9.47
C ARG A 94 -7.18 16.98 8.62
N GLU A 95 -7.50 18.25 8.82
CA GLU A 95 -8.44 18.98 7.99
C GLU A 95 -7.88 19.24 6.58
N ASN A 96 -8.78 19.50 5.63
CA ASN A 96 -8.46 19.95 4.27
C ASN A 96 -7.52 19.00 3.47
N GLN A 97 -7.54 17.70 3.78
CA GLN A 97 -6.71 16.67 3.15
C GLN A 97 -7.26 16.14 1.82
N ILE A 98 -8.29 16.77 1.25
CA ILE A 98 -8.97 16.29 0.03
C ILE A 98 -8.00 16.32 -1.16
N ASP A 99 -7.27 17.42 -1.34
CA ASP A 99 -6.31 17.58 -2.45
C ASP A 99 -5.15 16.58 -2.33
N ILE A 100 -4.70 16.32 -1.10
CA ILE A 100 -3.67 15.31 -0.82
C ILE A 100 -4.19 13.93 -1.19
N MET A 101 -5.42 13.57 -0.80
CA MET A 101 -6.02 12.29 -1.20
C MET A 101 -6.14 12.14 -2.72
N LEU A 102 -6.61 13.17 -3.43
CA LEU A 102 -6.75 13.15 -4.88
C LEU A 102 -5.40 12.92 -5.57
N ARG A 103 -4.35 13.60 -5.12
CA ARG A 103 -2.99 13.41 -5.63
C ARG A 103 -2.44 12.03 -5.26
N LEU A 104 -2.68 11.53 -4.05
CA LEU A 104 -2.24 10.20 -3.62
C LEU A 104 -2.74 9.09 -4.55
N GLN A 105 -3.99 9.17 -5.02
CA GLN A 105 -4.54 8.17 -5.96
C GLN A 105 -3.71 8.03 -7.26
N ARG A 106 -3.02 9.09 -7.69
CA ARG A 106 -2.19 9.11 -8.90
C ARG A 106 -0.71 8.86 -8.60
N GLU A 107 -0.19 9.49 -7.55
CA GLU A 107 1.24 9.53 -7.26
C GLU A 107 1.70 8.25 -6.54
N PHE A 108 0.87 7.66 -5.67
CA PHE A 108 1.23 6.41 -4.97
C PHE A 108 1.45 5.22 -5.93
N PRO A 109 0.55 4.93 -6.90
CA PRO A 109 0.82 3.88 -7.90
C PRO A 109 2.11 4.13 -8.70
N SER A 110 2.41 5.39 -9.00
CA SER A 110 3.63 5.77 -9.72
C SER A 110 4.89 5.52 -8.89
N ALA A 111 4.85 5.85 -7.60
CA ALA A 111 5.93 5.58 -6.65
C ALA A 111 6.16 4.06 -6.47
N LEU A 112 5.09 3.27 -6.37
CA LEU A 112 5.20 1.80 -6.30
C LEU A 112 5.87 1.21 -7.56
N ARG A 113 5.49 1.66 -8.76
CA ARG A 113 6.10 1.21 -10.01
C ARG A 113 7.60 1.57 -10.08
N LEU A 114 7.96 2.77 -9.64
CA LEU A 114 9.36 3.20 -9.57
C LEU A 114 10.16 2.39 -8.54
N LEU A 115 9.55 2.00 -7.42
CA LEU A 115 10.19 1.14 -6.44
C LEU A 115 10.38 -0.28 -6.99
N ALA A 116 9.36 -0.81 -7.66
CA ALA A 116 9.39 -2.14 -8.26
C ALA A 116 10.48 -2.29 -9.33
N SER A 117 10.70 -1.26 -10.15
CA SER A 117 11.76 -1.30 -11.18
C SER A 117 13.16 -1.38 -10.57
N LYS A 118 13.38 -0.80 -9.39
CA LYS A 118 14.66 -0.87 -8.66
C LYS A 118 14.86 -2.21 -7.95
N GLN A 119 13.77 -2.90 -7.60
CA GLN A 119 13.78 -4.16 -6.87
C GLN A 119 13.57 -5.38 -7.80
N MET A 120 13.88 -5.25 -9.09
CA MET A 120 13.82 -6.38 -10.01
C MET A 120 14.75 -7.50 -9.51
N PRO A 121 14.23 -8.71 -9.25
CA PRO A 121 15.05 -9.85 -8.86
C PRO A 121 16.11 -10.10 -9.94
N LYS A 122 17.39 -10.11 -9.55
CA LYS A 122 18.49 -10.43 -10.47
C LYS A 122 18.62 -11.93 -10.73
N THR A 123 17.97 -12.76 -9.92
CA THR A 123 17.98 -14.21 -10.03
C THR A 123 16.83 -14.71 -10.90
N PRO A 124 17.05 -15.75 -11.74
CA PRO A 124 16.00 -16.38 -12.52
C PRO A 124 14.85 -16.87 -11.62
N ALA A 125 13.62 -16.78 -12.11
CA ALA A 125 12.46 -17.32 -11.40
C ALA A 125 12.61 -18.85 -11.22
N GLN A 126 12.34 -19.34 -10.01
CA GLN A 126 12.34 -20.77 -9.72
C GLN A 126 11.01 -21.38 -10.19
N VAL A 127 11.08 -22.42 -11.03
CA VAL A 127 9.89 -23.15 -11.48
C VAL A 127 9.37 -24.02 -10.34
N ILE A 128 8.15 -23.71 -9.87
CA ILE A 128 7.42 -24.57 -8.94
C ILE A 128 6.71 -25.64 -9.78
N LYS A 129 7.13 -26.89 -9.64
CA LYS A 129 6.43 -28.03 -10.27
C LYS A 129 5.21 -28.35 -9.43
N PHE A 130 4.02 -28.16 -9.98
CA PHE A 130 2.80 -28.70 -9.39
C PHE A 130 2.70 -30.18 -9.75
N PRO A 131 2.55 -31.09 -8.77
CA PRO A 131 2.29 -32.49 -9.08
C PRO A 131 0.93 -32.58 -9.79
N ALA A 132 0.90 -33.27 -10.92
CA ALA A 132 -0.36 -33.65 -11.55
C ALA A 132 -1.06 -34.65 -10.63
N VAL A 133 -2.19 -34.25 -10.05
CA VAL A 133 -3.09 -35.20 -9.39
C VAL A 133 -3.75 -35.98 -10.52
N TYR A 134 -3.26 -37.19 -10.77
CA TYR A 134 -3.98 -38.17 -11.56
C TYR A 134 -4.98 -38.83 -10.61
N ASP A 135 -6.24 -38.42 -10.67
CA ASP A 135 -7.34 -39.21 -10.08
C ASP A 135 -7.47 -40.51 -10.89
N GLN A 136 -7.44 -41.64 -10.18
CA GLN A 136 -7.77 -42.98 -10.70
C GLN A 136 -9.27 -43.22 -10.61
#